data_AF-A0A2X3UXP2-F1
#
_entry.id   AF-A0A2X3UXP2-F1
#
_cell.length_a   1.000
_cell.length_b   1.000
_cell.length_c   1.000
_cell.angle_alpha   90.00
_cell.angle_beta   90.00
_cell.angle_gamma   90.00
#
_symmetry.space_group_name_H-M   'P 1'
#
loop_
_entity.id
_entity.type
_entity.pdbx_description
1 polymer ?
#
loop_
_entity_poly.entity_id
_entity_poly.type
_entity_poly.pdbx_seq_one_letter_code
_entity_poly.pdbx_strand_id
1 'polypeptide(L)'
;MKDYGKLFKKFRESRGLVLKDIAKLGVSVSHISRFERENTDLTISKFMSALNAINMPIDEFMYAANDFQRDEFNEILEKISLFVSARNVSGMEKLLISQVEKIEKRETFYTLNTILIKIRL
;
A
#
# COMPACT_ATOMS: atom_id res chain seq x y z
N MET A 1 -9.40 -3.87 -10.86
CA MET A 1 -8.18 -3.02 -10.77
C MET A 1 -8.50 -1.90 -9.79
N LYS A 2 -7.60 -1.56 -8.86
CA LYS A 2 -7.84 -0.43 -7.95
C LYS A 2 -7.88 0.87 -8.76
N ASP A 3 -8.88 1.70 -8.48
CA ASP A 3 -9.11 2.95 -9.20
C ASP A 3 -8.30 4.09 -8.57
N TYR A 4 -7.02 4.15 -8.93
CA TYR A 4 -6.10 5.17 -8.40
C TYR A 4 -6.47 6.58 -8.88
N GLY A 5 -7.09 6.71 -10.06
CA GLY A 5 -7.52 7.98 -10.60
C GLY A 5 -8.62 8.64 -9.76
N LYS A 6 -9.71 7.92 -9.49
CA LYS A 6 -10.79 8.46 -8.64
C LYS A 6 -10.35 8.66 -7.21
N LEU A 7 -9.47 7.79 -6.67
CA LEU A 7 -8.93 7.98 -5.32
C LEU A 7 -8.07 9.24 -5.23
N PHE A 8 -7.18 9.46 -6.20
CA PHE A 8 -6.39 10.68 -6.29
C PHE A 8 -7.27 11.93 -6.36
N LYS A 9 -8.32 11.90 -7.19
CA LYS A 9 -9.30 12.98 -7.29
C LYS A 9 -9.91 13.32 -5.92
N LYS A 10 -10.36 12.31 -5.17
CA LYS A 10 -10.93 12.50 -3.83
C LYS A 10 -9.94 13.22 -2.90
N PHE A 11 -8.67 12.80 -2.89
CA PHE A 11 -7.64 13.41 -2.05
C PHE A 11 -7.23 14.83 -2.48
N ARG A 12 -7.27 15.11 -3.78
CA ARG A 12 -7.03 16.46 -4.32
C ARG A 12 -8.16 17.40 -3.90
N GLU A 13 -9.41 16.98 -4.10
CA GLU A 13 -10.59 17.79 -3.82
C GLU A 13 -10.80 18.01 -2.32
N SER A 14 -10.50 17.02 -1.47
CA SER A 14 -10.56 17.19 -0.01
C SER A 14 -9.56 18.22 0.52
N ARG A 15 -8.49 18.50 -0.24
CA ARG A 15 -7.50 19.54 0.06
C ARG A 15 -7.82 20.89 -0.58
N GLY A 16 -8.96 21.02 -1.26
CA GLY A 16 -9.38 22.25 -1.93
C GLY A 16 -8.55 22.63 -3.15
N LEU A 17 -7.74 21.71 -3.68
CA LEU A 17 -6.87 21.97 -4.83
C LEU A 17 -7.63 21.74 -6.13
N VAL A 18 -7.56 22.69 -7.06
CA VAL A 18 -8.10 22.51 -8.41
C VAL A 18 -7.00 22.05 -9.38
N LEU A 19 -7.38 21.53 -10.55
CA LEU A 19 -6.43 20.96 -11.51
C LEU A 19 -5.33 21.95 -11.94
N LYS A 20 -5.64 23.25 -11.99
CA LYS A 20 -4.66 24.30 -12.32
C LYS A 20 -3.58 24.47 -11.24
N ASP A 21 -3.86 24.13 -9.98
CA ASP A 21 -2.93 24.31 -8.86
C ASP A 21 -1.85 23.22 -8.86
N ILE A 22 -2.17 22.06 -9.45
CA ILE A 22 -1.29 20.89 -9.48
C ILE A 22 -0.65 20.63 -10.85
N ALA A 23 -1.05 21.38 -11.87
CA ALA A 23 -0.39 21.35 -13.16
C ALA A 23 1.01 22.00 -13.04
N LYS A 24 2.05 21.16 -12.98
CA LYS A 24 3.46 21.57 -12.94
C LYS A 24 4.22 20.95 -14.12
N LEU A 25 5.43 21.42 -14.38
CA LEU A 25 6.35 20.92 -15.42
C LEU A 25 6.32 19.39 -15.49
N GLY A 26 5.75 18.84 -16.57
CA GLY A 26 5.69 17.40 -16.83
C GLY A 26 4.28 16.77 -16.84
N VAL A 27 3.25 17.42 -16.28
CA VAL A 27 1.85 16.92 -16.35
C VAL A 27 0.86 18.05 -16.65
N SER A 28 0.20 17.98 -17.80
CA SER A 28 -0.85 18.94 -18.17
C SER A 28 -2.14 18.71 -17.41
N VAL A 29 -2.93 19.78 -17.22
CA VAL A 29 -4.31 19.72 -16.70
C VAL A 29 -5.14 18.65 -17.40
N SER A 30 -5.03 18.54 -18.72
CA SER A 30 -5.75 17.57 -19.53
C SER A 30 -5.36 16.12 -19.23
N HIS A 31 -4.08 15.85 -18.93
CA HIS A 31 -3.63 14.51 -18.55
C HIS A 31 -4.15 14.12 -17.17
N ILE A 32 -4.07 15.01 -16.18
CA ILE A 32 -4.58 14.73 -14.83
C ILE A 32 -6.10 14.53 -14.87
N SER A 33 -6.82 15.36 -15.62
CA SER A 33 -8.27 15.23 -15.78
C SER A 33 -8.66 13.88 -16.40
N ARG A 34 -7.92 13.40 -17.41
CA ARG A 34 -8.15 12.09 -18.01
C ARG A 34 -7.82 10.96 -17.04
N PHE A 35 -6.73 11.07 -16.28
CA PHE A 35 -6.35 10.12 -15.24
C PHE A 35 -7.42 10.00 -14.15
N GLU A 36 -7.92 11.13 -13.62
CA GLU A 36 -8.97 11.14 -12.59
C GLU A 36 -10.31 10.57 -13.06
N ARG A 37 -10.51 10.46 -14.38
CA ARG A 37 -11.68 9.88 -15.03
C ARG A 37 -11.39 8.49 -15.63
N GLU A 38 -10.27 7.86 -15.25
CA GLU A 38 -9.84 6.53 -15.72
C GLU A 38 -9.66 6.39 -17.24
N ASN A 39 -9.45 7.50 -17.96
CA ASN A 39 -9.26 7.47 -19.41
C ASN A 39 -7.80 7.25 -19.81
N THR A 40 -6.85 7.46 -18.88
CA THR A 40 -5.41 7.32 -19.12
C THR A 40 -4.68 7.00 -17.81
N ASP A 41 -3.66 6.16 -17.87
CA ASP A 41 -2.73 6.00 -16.74
C ASP A 41 -1.67 7.11 -16.71
N LEU A 42 -1.12 7.35 -15.53
CA LEU A 42 0.10 8.15 -15.36
C LEU A 42 1.31 7.21 -15.27
N THR A 43 2.42 7.60 -15.90
CA THR A 43 3.70 6.98 -15.60
C THR A 43 4.07 7.21 -14.13
N ILE A 44 4.86 6.33 -13.53
CA ILE A 44 5.24 6.43 -12.11
C ILE A 44 5.83 7.82 -11.79
N SER A 45 6.75 8.34 -12.61
CA SER A 45 7.33 9.66 -12.37
C SER A 45 6.28 10.78 -12.33
N LYS A 46 5.27 10.72 -13.22
CA LYS A 46 4.18 11.71 -13.25
C LYS A 46 3.23 11.55 -12.06
N PHE A 47 2.96 10.31 -11.67
CA PHE A 47 2.13 10.01 -10.51
C PHE A 47 2.78 10.51 -9.21
N MET A 48 4.08 10.26 -9.02
CA MET A 48 4.83 10.80 -7.87
C MET A 48 4.82 12.33 -7.84
N SER A 49 4.99 12.99 -8.99
CA SER A 49 4.87 14.45 -9.07
C SER A 49 3.47 14.96 -8.72
N ALA A 50 2.42 14.26 -9.14
CA ALA A 50 1.04 14.61 -8.84
C ALA A 50 0.73 14.46 -7.33
N LEU A 51 1.21 13.37 -6.72
CA LEU A 51 1.12 13.13 -5.27
C LEU A 51 1.85 14.21 -4.45
N ASN A 52 3.07 14.56 -4.86
CA ASN A 52 3.82 15.65 -4.24
C ASN A 52 3.10 17.00 -4.35
N ALA A 53 2.42 17.26 -5.48
CA ALA A 53 1.68 18.50 -5.69
C ALA A 53 0.47 18.66 -4.73
N ILE A 54 -0.07 17.55 -4.24
CA ILE A 54 -1.15 17.55 -3.24
C ILE A 54 -0.65 17.26 -1.82
N ASN A 55 0.67 17.24 -1.59
CA ASN A 55 1.29 16.87 -0.32
C ASN A 55 0.74 15.53 0.23
N MET A 56 0.73 14.50 -0.63
CA MET A 56 0.28 13.15 -0.30
C MET A 56 1.46 12.18 -0.46
N PRO A 57 2.04 11.68 0.64
CA PRO A 57 3.02 10.61 0.58
C PRO A 57 2.47 9.37 -0.12
N ILE A 58 3.34 8.65 -0.85
CA ILE A 58 2.93 7.47 -1.63
C ILE A 58 2.43 6.33 -0.75
N ASP A 59 3.06 6.14 0.41
CA ASP A 59 2.68 5.16 1.43
C ASP A 59 1.28 5.43 1.99
N GLU A 60 0.95 6.67 2.33
CA GLU A 60 -0.42 7.03 2.75
C GLU A 60 -1.44 6.79 1.63
N PHE A 61 -1.09 7.13 0.39
CA PHE A 61 -1.93 6.89 -0.75
C PHE A 61 -2.18 5.39 -0.96
N MET A 62 -1.13 4.58 -0.91
CA MET A 62 -1.23 3.14 -1.09
C MET A 62 -1.98 2.46 0.05
N TYR A 63 -1.83 2.96 1.28
CA TYR A 63 -2.61 2.52 2.42
C TYR A 63 -4.11 2.76 2.21
N ALA A 64 -4.49 3.98 1.82
CA ALA A 64 -5.88 4.29 1.50
C ALA A 64 -6.39 3.49 0.28
N ALA A 65 -5.54 3.29 -0.73
CA ALA A 65 -5.88 2.47 -1.88
C ALA A 65 -6.04 0.99 -1.53
N ASN A 66 -5.50 0.54 -0.40
CA ASN A 66 -5.69 -0.79 0.17
C ASN A 66 -6.84 -0.86 1.17
N ASP A 67 -7.84 0.02 1.03
CA ASP A 67 -8.99 0.09 1.93
C ASP A 67 -8.57 0.18 3.41
N PHE A 68 -7.47 0.89 3.66
CA PHE A 68 -6.86 1.05 4.98
C PHE A 68 -6.45 -0.28 5.64
N GLN A 69 -6.25 -1.33 4.85
CA GLN A 69 -5.67 -2.59 5.30
C GLN A 69 -4.15 -2.50 5.25
N ARG A 70 -3.50 -2.98 6.31
CA ARG A 70 -2.04 -3.16 6.32
C ARG A 70 -1.67 -4.22 5.28
N ASP A 71 -0.48 -4.12 4.71
CA ASP A 71 0.01 -5.22 3.90
C ASP A 71 0.22 -6.47 4.76
N GLU A 72 0.15 -7.65 4.14
CA GLU A 72 0.24 -8.93 4.83
C GLU A 72 1.52 -9.06 5.67
N PHE A 73 2.62 -8.42 5.24
CA PHE A 73 3.88 -8.44 5.98
C PHE A 73 3.77 -7.70 7.32
N ASN A 74 3.23 -6.48 7.30
CA ASN A 74 3.02 -5.68 8.50
C ASN A 74 2.05 -6.34 9.47
N GLU A 75 1.00 -7.01 8.97
CA GLU A 75 0.12 -7.81 9.83
C GLU A 75 0.84 -8.97 10.52
N ILE A 76 1.77 -9.63 9.82
CA ILE A 76 2.59 -10.70 10.40
C ILE A 76 3.53 -10.15 11.48
N LEU A 77 4.21 -9.02 11.23
CA LEU A 77 5.10 -8.40 12.20
C LEU A 77 4.38 -8.01 13.50
N GLU A 78 3.17 -7.46 13.38
CA GLU A 78 2.34 -7.12 14.53
C GLU A 78 1.92 -8.35 15.33
N LYS A 79 1.47 -9.42 14.65
CA LYS A 79 1.14 -10.69 15.31
C LYS A 79 2.34 -11.30 16.04
N ILE A 80 3.52 -11.28 15.42
CA ILE A 80 4.77 -11.72 16.06
C ILE A 80 5.04 -10.89 17.32
N SER A 81 4.98 -9.56 17.23
CA SER A 81 5.20 -8.65 18.36
C SER A 81 4.24 -8.92 19.52
N LEU A 82 2.94 -9.10 19.22
CA LEU A 82 1.90 -9.42 20.19
C LEU A 82 2.15 -10.77 20.86
N PHE A 83 2.42 -11.82 20.11
CA PHE A 83 2.63 -13.16 20.66
C PHE A 83 3.92 -13.26 21.48
N VAL A 84 5.02 -12.63 21.04
CA VAL A 84 6.26 -12.58 21.80
C VAL A 84 6.06 -11.85 23.13
N SER A 85 5.39 -10.68 23.09
CA SER A 85 5.11 -9.89 24.30
C SER A 85 4.22 -10.65 25.29
N ALA A 86 3.24 -11.41 24.78
CA ALA A 86 2.36 -12.25 25.59
C ALA A 86 2.94 -13.62 25.94
N ARG A 87 4.18 -13.95 25.51
CA ARG A 87 4.79 -15.29 25.60
C ARG A 87 3.88 -16.42 25.08
N ASN A 88 3.07 -16.12 24.07
CA ASN A 88 2.09 -17.03 23.50
C ASN A 88 2.72 -17.89 22.39
N VAL A 89 3.45 -18.93 22.79
CA VAL A 89 4.13 -19.86 21.87
C VAL A 89 3.13 -20.56 20.95
N SER A 90 1.98 -21.00 21.46
CA SER A 90 0.95 -21.66 20.64
C SER A 90 0.40 -20.74 19.54
N GLY A 91 0.24 -19.44 19.84
CA GLY A 91 -0.13 -18.43 18.85
C GLY A 91 0.91 -18.28 17.74
N MET A 92 2.20 -18.27 18.11
CA MET A 92 3.33 -18.25 17.16
C MET A 92 3.41 -19.50 16.30
N GLU A 93 3.20 -20.69 16.86
CA GLU A 93 3.18 -21.96 16.12
C GLU A 93 2.03 -22.01 15.11
N LYS A 94 0.82 -21.58 15.51
CA LYS A 94 -0.32 -21.49 14.57
C LYS A 94 -0.05 -20.49 13.44
N LEU A 95 0.59 -19.35 13.76
CA LEU A 95 0.99 -18.38 12.76
C LEU A 95 2.01 -18.98 11.78
N LEU A 96 3.00 -19.71 12.28
CA LEU A 96 4.00 -20.40 11.47
C LEU A 96 3.34 -21.40 10.50
N ILE A 97 2.44 -22.26 10.98
CA ILE A 97 1.73 -23.24 10.16
C ILE A 97 0.96 -22.53 9.03
N SER A 98 0.25 -21.45 9.36
CA SER A 98 -0.51 -20.68 8.36
C SER A 98 0.36 -20.05 7.26
N GLN A 99 1.63 -19.73 7.55
CA GLN A 99 2.57 -19.23 6.55
C GLN A 99 3.12 -20.35 5.67
N VAL A 100 3.43 -21.51 6.28
CA VAL A 100 3.92 -22.69 5.56
C VAL A 100 2.90 -23.21 4.56
N GLU A 101 1.62 -23.26 4.92
CA GLU A 101 0.52 -23.67 4.03
C GLU A 101 0.34 -22.75 2.81
N LYS A 102 0.79 -21.48 2.89
CA LYS A 102 0.71 -20.51 1.80
C LYS A 102 1.90 -20.58 0.83
N ILE A 103 2.96 -21.32 1.16
CA ILE A 103 4.19 -21.40 0.36
C ILE A 103 3.92 -21.90 -1.07
N GLU A 104 2.94 -22.80 -1.26
CA GLU A 104 2.57 -23.35 -2.58
C GLU A 104 2.13 -22.28 -3.61
N LYS A 105 1.82 -21.05 -3.18
CA LYS A 105 1.28 -19.99 -4.06
C LYS A 105 2.24 -18.83 -4.34
N ARG A 106 3.27 -18.57 -3.50
CA ARG A 106 4.34 -17.56 -3.69
C ARG A 106 5.57 -17.88 -2.86
N GLU A 107 6.43 -18.76 -3.36
CA GLU A 107 7.48 -19.42 -2.55
C GLU A 107 8.39 -18.45 -1.77
N THR A 108 8.99 -17.45 -2.40
CA THR A 108 10.04 -16.65 -1.73
C THR A 108 9.51 -15.78 -0.59
N PHE A 109 8.36 -15.11 -0.76
CA PHE A 109 7.83 -14.19 0.25
C PHE A 109 7.39 -14.91 1.53
N TYR A 110 6.64 -16.01 1.40
CA TYR A 110 6.21 -16.80 2.54
C TYR A 110 7.37 -17.56 3.21
N THR A 111 8.42 -17.89 2.45
CA THR A 111 9.66 -18.44 3.00
C THR A 111 10.34 -17.43 3.93
N LEU A 112 10.45 -16.16 3.53
CA LEU A 112 11.03 -15.11 4.37
C LEU A 112 10.23 -14.90 5.66
N ASN A 113 8.91 -14.86 5.57
CA ASN A 113 8.03 -14.74 6.75
C ASN A 113 8.22 -15.93 7.69
N THR A 114 8.32 -17.15 7.14
CA THR A 114 8.57 -18.38 7.90
C THR A 114 9.90 -18.33 8.65
N ILE A 115 10.98 -17.89 7.99
CA ILE A 115 12.29 -17.72 8.63
C ILE A 115 12.19 -16.72 9.77
N LEU A 116 11.52 -15.60 9.57
CA LEU A 116 11.36 -14.55 10.58
C LEU A 116 10.63 -15.07 11.83
N ILE A 117 9.52 -15.79 11.65
CA ILE A 117 8.76 -16.38 12.77
C ILE A 117 9.64 -17.37 13.54
N LYS A 118 10.38 -18.24 12.83
CA LYS A 118 11.29 -19.23 13.45
C LYS A 118 12.41 -18.61 14.28
N ILE A 119 12.92 -17.42 13.92
CA ILE A 119 13.94 -16.70 14.69
C ILE A 119 13.40 -16.18 16.02
N ARG A 120 12.09 -15.95 16.12
CA ARG A 120 11.43 -15.32 17.28
C ARG A 120 10.72 -16.32 18.20
N LEU A 121 10.54 -17.56 17.74
CA LEU A 121 10.11 -18.71 18.54
C LEU A 121 11.23 -19.12 19.51
#